data_AF-V6TWM6-F1
#
_entry.id   AF-V6TWM6-F1
#
_cell.length_a   1.000
_cell.length_b   1.000
_cell.length_c   1.000
_cell.angle_alpha   90.00
_cell.angle_beta   90.00
_cell.angle_gamma   90.00
#
_symmetry.space_group_name_H-M   'P 1'
#
loop_
_entity.id
_entity.type
_entity.pdbx_description
1 polymer ?
#
loop_
_entity_poly.entity_id
_entity_poly.type
_entity_poly.pdbx_seq_one_letter_code
_entity_poly.pdbx_strand_id
1 'polypeptide(L)'
;MSLTGVSIDSLCRPSSSPQAITAGCAGSGGTALTDSSTACESCSGGFFLFRGGCYKAGEAPGSEICTAASGGRCTACNTDGSYIFKNPVASPTLGSECILCWDTTGADKYTGVENCQTCTAPGSAGPATCSACQEGYFLSGQTCIQCNNACATCKTSASTCTSCPEGKYLKNSQCVETNQCTSDYYPDPVSRKCIPCGAAANEGGIEACATCEYDSTKGKPKCLTCTDGTKTPRTSLDGTSTCVAKTLDGCQGIDKELFMKQDQTCALCAATGSGNDEGTANCKTCTKTSGNKPACNTCKEGYYLDSSKACQACTGKNCATCNDSDPSKCASCKPGFFLKDASTGECIACDSTPDGGREGCSACSNTNAFKCTGCKPNYRRQQNGDASDDYTCTRACGDSKGHCPPPPSRRRQSSLHITTNCKPSRRRRSWTGCWGTRALRHAPDRAVLDGRGPLLAQMQAGGRLTPWRGLAGK
;
A
#
# COMPACT_ATOMS: atom_id res chain seq x y z
N MET A 1 16.09 -0.28 -42.87
CA MET A 1 15.37 1.01 -42.80
C MET A 1 15.45 1.50 -41.38
N SER A 2 16.11 2.64 -41.12
CA SER A 2 16.03 3.31 -39.82
C SER A 2 14.61 3.85 -39.66
N LEU A 3 13.92 3.47 -38.58
CA LEU A 3 12.66 4.11 -38.21
C LEU A 3 13.01 5.44 -37.54
N THR A 4 13.07 6.49 -38.34
CA THR A 4 13.08 7.90 -37.91
C THR A 4 11.63 8.36 -37.73
N GLY A 5 11.40 9.28 -36.79
CA GLY A 5 10.05 9.69 -36.40
C GLY A 5 10.05 10.87 -35.45
N VAL A 6 8.87 11.44 -35.27
CA VAL A 6 8.59 12.62 -34.45
C VAL A 6 7.82 12.23 -33.20
N SER A 7 8.02 12.96 -32.11
CA SER A 7 7.31 12.72 -30.85
C SER A 7 5.93 13.37 -30.88
N ILE A 8 4.88 12.55 -30.83
CA ILE A 8 3.48 13.00 -30.68
C ILE A 8 2.94 12.37 -29.40
N ASP A 9 2.60 13.20 -28.40
CA ASP A 9 2.13 12.74 -27.09
C ASP A 9 3.07 11.70 -26.44
N SER A 10 4.37 11.98 -26.45
CA SER A 10 5.45 11.09 -25.96
C SER A 10 5.58 9.74 -26.69
N LEU A 11 4.91 9.58 -27.84
CA LEU A 11 5.05 8.40 -28.70
C LEU A 11 5.83 8.76 -29.95
N CYS A 12 6.86 7.98 -30.28
CA CYS A 12 7.56 8.14 -31.55
C CYS A 12 6.63 7.66 -32.69
N ARG A 13 6.28 8.57 -33.60
CA ARG A 13 5.41 8.32 -34.76
C ARG A 13 6.16 8.61 -36.06
N PRO A 14 5.88 7.88 -37.16
CA PRO A 14 6.38 8.27 -38.47
C PRO A 14 5.96 9.70 -38.82
N SER A 15 6.83 10.47 -39.48
CA SER A 15 6.57 11.88 -39.84
C SER A 15 5.37 12.04 -40.77
N SER A 16 5.09 11.04 -41.62
CA SER A 16 3.93 10.97 -42.51
C SER A 16 2.68 10.34 -41.87
N SER A 17 2.70 10.02 -40.58
CA SER A 17 1.57 9.37 -39.92
C SER A 17 0.35 10.30 -39.78
N PRO A 18 -0.90 9.77 -39.82
CA PRO A 18 -2.10 10.57 -39.56
C PRO A 18 -2.06 11.31 -38.22
N GLN A 19 -1.41 10.74 -37.20
CA GLN A 19 -1.24 11.37 -35.90
C GLN A 19 -0.32 12.60 -35.97
N ALA A 20 0.80 12.52 -36.68
CA ALA A 20 1.70 13.65 -36.89
C ALA A 20 1.02 14.78 -37.71
N ILE A 21 0.25 14.41 -38.74
CA ILE A 21 -0.53 15.34 -39.55
C ILE A 21 -1.61 16.03 -38.69
N THR A 22 -2.36 15.26 -37.89
CA THR A 22 -3.41 15.80 -37.00
C THR A 22 -2.84 16.75 -35.95
N ALA A 23 -1.66 16.45 -35.43
CA ALA A 23 -0.95 17.33 -34.50
C ALA A 23 -0.36 18.58 -35.16
N GLY A 24 -0.44 18.68 -36.50
CA GLY A 24 0.17 19.75 -37.28
C GLY A 24 1.68 19.80 -37.17
N CYS A 25 2.33 18.66 -36.93
CA CYS A 25 3.78 18.57 -36.80
C CYS A 25 4.44 18.90 -38.15
N ALA A 26 5.12 20.04 -38.22
CA ALA A 26 5.79 20.52 -39.43
C ALA A 26 7.18 21.08 -39.11
N GLY A 27 8.03 21.20 -40.14
CA GLY A 27 9.35 21.82 -40.06
C GLY A 27 9.27 23.35 -40.05
N SER A 28 10.44 24.00 -40.13
CA SER A 28 10.55 25.46 -40.15
C SER A 28 9.63 26.10 -41.18
N GLY A 29 8.91 27.15 -40.79
CA GLY A 29 7.99 27.87 -41.68
C GLY A 29 6.83 27.02 -42.21
N GLY A 30 6.49 25.90 -41.56
CA GLY A 30 5.41 25.01 -42.00
C GLY A 30 5.81 24.04 -43.11
N THR A 31 7.10 23.83 -43.34
CA THR A 31 7.61 22.90 -44.34
C THR A 31 7.22 21.45 -44.01
N ALA A 32 6.94 20.66 -45.06
CA ALA A 32 6.62 19.25 -44.90
C ALA A 32 7.82 18.49 -44.31
N LEU A 33 7.53 17.62 -43.34
CA LEU A 33 8.56 16.75 -42.76
C LEU A 33 8.96 15.66 -43.77
N THR A 34 10.22 15.26 -43.70
CA THR A 34 10.73 14.13 -44.47
C THR A 34 10.79 12.89 -43.59
N ASP A 35 11.02 11.73 -44.20
CA ASP A 35 11.23 10.50 -43.44
C ASP A 35 12.47 10.59 -42.55
N SER A 36 13.40 11.52 -42.77
CA SER A 36 14.56 11.75 -41.90
C SER A 36 14.30 12.71 -40.74
N SER A 37 13.13 13.34 -40.66
CA SER A 37 12.81 14.29 -39.59
C SER A 37 12.70 13.58 -38.24
N THR A 38 13.37 14.14 -37.23
CA THR A 38 13.40 13.60 -35.85
C THR A 38 12.66 14.49 -34.84
N ALA A 39 12.20 15.67 -35.26
CA ALA A 39 11.50 16.65 -34.43
C ALA A 39 10.52 17.47 -35.27
N CYS A 40 9.48 17.97 -34.61
CA CYS A 40 8.61 19.05 -35.09
C CYS A 40 9.27 20.39 -34.76
N GLU A 41 9.08 21.40 -35.61
CA GLU A 41 9.43 22.80 -35.34
C GLU A 41 8.18 23.69 -35.22
N SER A 42 7.01 23.15 -35.55
CA SER A 42 5.71 23.77 -35.33
C SER A 42 4.64 22.70 -35.12
N CYS A 43 3.56 23.07 -34.45
CA CYS A 43 2.40 22.23 -34.16
C CYS A 43 1.11 23.05 -34.40
N SER A 44 -0.03 22.38 -34.57
CA SER A 44 -1.34 23.04 -34.70
C SER A 44 -2.47 22.21 -34.07
N GLY A 45 -3.73 22.60 -34.26
CA GLY A 45 -4.86 21.72 -33.92
C GLY A 45 -5.02 21.36 -32.43
N GLY A 46 -4.89 22.32 -31.52
CA GLY A 46 -4.97 22.08 -30.06
C GLY A 46 -3.73 21.44 -29.45
N PHE A 47 -2.71 21.14 -30.26
CA PHE A 47 -1.39 20.73 -29.81
C PHE A 47 -0.47 21.94 -29.63
N PHE A 48 0.51 21.80 -28.75
CA PHE A 48 1.62 22.74 -28.59
C PHE A 48 2.95 22.05 -28.83
N LEU A 49 3.93 22.82 -29.29
CA LEU A 49 5.30 22.39 -29.44
C LEU A 49 5.97 22.36 -28.08
N PHE A 50 6.72 21.32 -27.80
CA PHE A 50 7.57 21.24 -26.61
C PHE A 50 8.76 20.31 -26.87
N ARG A 51 9.98 20.85 -26.78
CA ARG A 51 11.24 20.12 -27.02
C ARG A 51 11.21 19.24 -28.29
N GLY A 52 10.69 19.79 -29.39
CA GLY A 52 10.65 19.12 -30.70
C GLY A 52 9.52 18.09 -30.88
N GLY A 53 8.57 18.00 -29.96
CA GLY A 53 7.36 17.17 -30.10
C GLY A 53 6.08 17.97 -30.02
N CYS A 54 4.99 17.43 -30.55
CA CYS A 54 3.64 18.01 -30.43
C CYS A 54 2.85 17.27 -29.35
N TYR A 55 2.28 18.01 -28.41
CA TYR A 55 1.54 17.46 -27.27
C TYR A 55 0.16 18.09 -27.18
N LYS A 56 -0.87 17.29 -26.91
CA LYS A 56 -2.23 17.79 -26.81
C LYS A 56 -2.48 18.47 -25.46
N ALA A 57 -2.89 19.73 -25.45
CA ALA A 57 -3.25 20.40 -24.20
C ALA A 57 -4.50 19.76 -23.58
N GLY A 58 -4.53 19.67 -22.25
CA GLY A 58 -5.68 19.14 -21.50
C GLY A 58 -5.85 17.61 -21.54
N GLU A 59 -5.02 16.88 -22.29
CA GLU A 59 -4.97 15.41 -22.26
C GLU A 59 -3.56 14.89 -21.93
N ALA A 60 -3.46 13.83 -21.14
CA ALA A 60 -2.16 13.24 -20.81
C ALA A 60 -1.50 12.63 -22.08
N PRO A 61 -0.18 12.83 -22.29
CA PRO A 61 0.76 13.47 -21.36
C PRO A 61 0.83 15.01 -21.47
N GLY A 62 0.28 15.62 -22.52
CA GLY A 62 0.41 17.07 -22.74
C GLY A 62 -0.20 17.94 -21.64
N SER A 63 -1.25 17.47 -20.95
CA SER A 63 -1.83 18.13 -19.78
C SER A 63 -0.87 18.30 -18.61
N GLU A 64 0.19 17.49 -18.51
CA GLU A 64 1.24 17.63 -17.49
C GLU A 64 2.13 18.84 -17.80
N ILE A 65 2.26 19.24 -19.06
CA ILE A 65 3.09 20.39 -19.43
C ILE A 65 2.24 21.64 -19.56
N CYS A 66 1.04 21.51 -20.15
CA CYS A 66 0.24 22.63 -20.61
C CYS A 66 -1.25 22.40 -20.39
N THR A 67 -1.92 23.36 -19.73
CA THR A 67 -3.37 23.31 -19.51
C THR A 67 -4.16 23.96 -20.64
N ALA A 68 -3.55 24.87 -21.42
CA ALA A 68 -4.17 25.50 -22.58
C ALA A 68 -3.14 25.84 -23.66
N ALA A 69 -3.47 25.53 -24.92
CA ALA A 69 -2.60 25.77 -26.08
C ALA A 69 -3.33 26.48 -27.22
N SER A 70 -2.61 27.30 -27.97
CA SER A 70 -3.11 28.00 -29.16
C SER A 70 -1.99 28.26 -30.16
N GLY A 71 -2.24 28.07 -31.45
CA GLY A 71 -1.26 28.34 -32.51
C GLY A 71 0.05 27.57 -32.37
N GLY A 72 0.01 26.35 -31.83
CA GLY A 72 1.20 25.56 -31.54
C GLY A 72 1.98 25.97 -30.28
N ARG A 73 1.49 26.96 -29.53
CA ARG A 73 2.11 27.46 -28.30
C ARG A 73 1.38 26.96 -27.07
N CYS A 74 2.13 26.72 -25.99
CA CYS A 74 1.51 26.60 -24.68
C CYS A 74 1.21 27.99 -24.11
N THR A 75 -0.07 28.32 -23.91
CA THR A 75 -0.48 29.62 -23.35
C THR A 75 -0.58 29.60 -21.83
N ALA A 76 -0.74 28.41 -21.23
CA ALA A 76 -0.77 28.22 -19.78
C ALA A 76 0.00 26.95 -19.39
N CYS A 77 1.21 27.12 -18.85
CA CYS A 77 1.99 26.01 -18.30
C CYS A 77 1.29 25.41 -17.09
N ASN A 78 1.33 24.08 -16.94
CA ASN A 78 0.81 23.41 -15.76
C ASN A 78 1.83 23.47 -14.61
N THR A 79 1.83 24.57 -13.86
CA THR A 79 2.80 24.79 -12.77
C THR A 79 2.38 24.18 -11.43
N ASP A 80 1.25 23.47 -11.35
CA ASP A 80 0.67 23.00 -10.07
C ASP A 80 1.61 22.04 -9.31
N GLY A 81 2.42 21.26 -10.04
CA GLY A 81 3.39 20.34 -9.45
C GLY A 81 4.79 20.94 -9.25
N SER A 82 5.00 22.22 -9.58
CA SER A 82 6.29 22.93 -9.50
C SER A 82 7.47 22.28 -10.23
N TYR A 83 7.25 21.26 -11.06
CA TYR A 83 8.30 20.58 -11.86
C TYR A 83 8.56 21.25 -13.21
N ILE A 84 7.74 22.24 -13.54
CA ILE A 84 7.83 23.07 -14.73
C ILE A 84 7.49 24.50 -14.35
N PHE A 85 8.16 25.46 -14.97
CA PHE A 85 7.90 26.88 -14.77
C PHE A 85 7.65 27.56 -16.11
N LYS A 86 6.91 28.66 -16.09
CA LYS A 86 6.70 29.51 -17.27
C LYS A 86 7.99 30.27 -17.57
N ASN A 87 8.42 30.27 -18.82
CA ASN A 87 9.56 31.06 -19.28
C ASN A 87 9.29 32.57 -19.05
N PRO A 88 10.14 33.28 -18.27
CA PRO A 88 9.88 34.67 -17.89
C PRO A 88 9.97 35.70 -19.03
N VAL A 89 10.47 35.33 -20.21
CA VAL A 89 10.56 36.28 -21.33
C VAL A 89 9.19 36.66 -21.89
N ALA A 90 9.02 37.92 -22.28
CA ALA A 90 7.75 38.46 -22.79
C ALA A 90 7.29 37.81 -24.11
N SER A 91 8.24 37.29 -24.89
CA SER A 91 7.95 36.62 -26.17
C SER A 91 8.85 35.38 -26.32
N PRO A 92 8.46 34.24 -25.72
CA PRO A 92 9.22 33.00 -25.81
C PRO A 92 9.36 32.52 -27.25
N THR A 93 10.51 31.93 -27.54
CA THR A 93 10.69 31.12 -28.75
C THR A 93 9.58 30.05 -28.81
N LEU A 94 9.06 29.73 -30.00
CA LEU A 94 8.00 28.75 -30.13
C LEU A 94 8.44 27.41 -29.50
N GLY A 95 7.63 26.90 -28.57
CA GLY A 95 7.90 25.66 -27.85
C GLY A 95 8.83 25.78 -26.64
N SER A 96 9.24 27.01 -26.27
CA SER A 96 9.96 27.31 -25.03
C SER A 96 9.11 28.01 -23.97
N GLU A 97 7.79 28.05 -24.12
CA GLU A 97 6.90 28.78 -23.20
C GLU A 97 6.95 28.22 -21.77
N CYS A 98 7.22 26.92 -21.64
CA CYS A 98 7.37 26.22 -20.38
C CYS A 98 8.74 25.54 -20.33
N ILE A 99 9.40 25.56 -19.18
CA ILE A 99 10.75 24.99 -18.99
C ILE A 99 10.71 24.04 -17.80
N LEU A 100 11.20 22.80 -17.99
CA LEU A 100 11.24 21.80 -16.92
C LEU A 100 12.35 22.16 -15.93
N CYS A 101 12.12 21.83 -14.66
CA CYS A 101 13.06 22.14 -13.60
C CYS A 101 14.42 21.44 -13.76
N TRP A 102 14.49 20.33 -14.50
CA TRP A 102 15.75 19.65 -14.83
C TRP A 102 16.28 19.95 -16.24
N ASP A 103 15.67 20.88 -16.98
CA ASP A 103 16.12 21.20 -18.33
C ASP A 103 17.32 22.15 -18.30
N THR A 104 18.52 21.59 -18.22
CA THR A 104 19.78 22.37 -18.24
C THR A 104 20.11 22.98 -19.61
N THR A 105 19.44 22.53 -20.68
CA THR A 105 19.52 23.20 -21.99
C THR A 105 18.72 24.50 -21.95
N GLY A 106 17.51 24.42 -21.40
CA GLY A 106 16.60 25.54 -21.25
C GLY A 106 16.30 26.27 -22.57
N ALA A 107 15.93 27.54 -22.47
CA ALA A 107 15.68 28.42 -23.60
C ALA A 107 15.77 29.89 -23.19
N ASP A 108 16.08 30.76 -24.14
CA ASP A 108 16.03 32.22 -23.94
C ASP A 108 16.88 32.72 -22.73
N LYS A 109 17.96 32.00 -22.42
CA LYS A 109 18.86 32.20 -21.24
C LYS A 109 18.27 31.77 -19.88
N TYR A 110 17.14 31.09 -19.88
CA TYR A 110 16.51 30.51 -18.69
C TYR A 110 16.66 28.99 -18.74
N THR A 111 17.16 28.39 -17.67
CA THR A 111 17.38 26.94 -17.59
C THR A 111 16.80 26.36 -16.31
N GLY A 112 16.60 25.06 -16.28
CA GLY A 112 16.51 24.28 -15.06
C GLY A 112 17.86 24.06 -14.39
N VAL A 113 17.86 23.20 -13.38
CA VAL A 113 19.02 22.71 -12.62
C VAL A 113 19.08 21.19 -12.78
N GLU A 114 20.25 20.65 -13.06
CA GLU A 114 20.43 19.20 -13.25
C GLU A 114 19.86 18.39 -12.07
N ASN A 115 19.11 17.32 -12.37
CA ASN A 115 18.45 16.44 -11.39
C ASN A 115 17.48 17.15 -10.44
N CYS A 116 16.98 18.34 -10.79
CA CYS A 116 15.99 19.06 -10.00
C CYS A 116 14.55 18.63 -10.35
N GLN A 117 13.81 18.16 -9.34
CA GLN A 117 12.42 17.73 -9.52
C GLN A 117 11.45 18.90 -9.47
N THR A 118 11.63 19.84 -8.54
CA THR A 118 10.77 21.02 -8.40
C THR A 118 11.58 22.28 -8.23
N CYS A 119 11.16 23.38 -8.84
CA CYS A 119 11.88 24.63 -8.86
C CYS A 119 10.96 25.84 -8.95
N THR A 120 11.52 27.02 -8.70
CA THR A 120 10.88 28.31 -8.93
C THR A 120 11.61 29.05 -10.06
N ALA A 121 10.85 29.71 -10.93
CA ALA A 121 11.40 30.52 -12.02
C ALA A 121 12.37 31.59 -11.48
N PRO A 122 13.50 31.84 -12.15
CA PRO A 122 14.44 32.86 -11.69
C PRO A 122 13.94 34.26 -12.05
N GLY A 123 14.26 35.25 -11.21
CA GLY A 123 13.91 36.66 -11.44
C GLY A 123 14.71 37.35 -12.55
N SER A 124 15.80 36.73 -13.00
CA SER A 124 16.67 37.19 -14.08
C SER A 124 17.13 36.00 -14.92
N ALA A 125 17.74 36.27 -16.08
CA ALA A 125 18.37 35.22 -16.90
C ALA A 125 19.32 34.37 -16.04
N GLY A 126 19.22 33.05 -16.17
CA GLY A 126 19.94 32.09 -15.34
C GLY A 126 19.13 30.83 -15.03
N PRO A 127 19.69 29.95 -14.17
CA PRO A 127 19.02 28.74 -13.74
C PRO A 127 17.90 29.03 -12.74
N ALA A 128 16.84 28.22 -12.79
CA ALA A 128 15.77 28.21 -11.80
C ALA A 128 16.29 27.88 -10.39
N THR A 129 15.58 28.35 -9.36
CA THR A 129 15.89 28.00 -7.97
C THR A 129 15.30 26.62 -7.67
N CYS A 130 16.16 25.61 -7.53
CA CYS A 130 15.73 24.26 -7.16
C CYS A 130 15.21 24.19 -5.72
N SER A 131 14.03 23.59 -5.53
CA SER A 131 13.40 23.40 -4.21
C SER A 131 13.44 21.94 -3.75
N ALA A 132 13.45 20.99 -4.69
CA ALA A 132 13.61 19.57 -4.38
C ALA A 132 14.27 18.84 -5.55
N CYS A 133 15.13 17.88 -5.22
CA CYS A 133 15.82 17.05 -6.20
C CYS A 133 15.01 15.81 -6.57
N GLN A 134 15.37 15.20 -7.71
CA GLN A 134 14.83 13.92 -8.15
C GLN A 134 15.23 12.80 -7.16
N GLU A 135 14.49 11.68 -7.20
CA GLU A 135 14.78 10.52 -6.36
C GLU A 135 16.23 10.05 -6.54
N GLY A 136 16.88 9.70 -5.43
CA GLY A 136 18.30 9.35 -5.42
C GLY A 136 19.26 10.54 -5.37
N TYR A 137 18.76 11.77 -5.21
CA TYR A 137 19.56 12.98 -5.01
C TYR A 137 19.07 13.77 -3.78
N PHE A 138 19.98 14.50 -3.15
CA PHE A 138 19.65 15.44 -2.09
C PHE A 138 20.09 16.86 -2.47
N LEU A 139 19.38 17.86 -1.96
CA LEU A 139 19.65 19.27 -2.23
C LEU A 139 20.78 19.76 -1.31
N SER A 140 21.86 20.25 -1.91
CA SER A 140 22.95 20.94 -1.20
C SER A 140 23.18 22.29 -1.86
N GLY A 141 22.83 23.36 -1.12
CA GLY A 141 22.73 24.70 -1.69
C GLY A 141 21.72 24.74 -2.82
N GLN A 142 22.19 24.95 -4.04
CA GLN A 142 21.37 24.99 -5.25
C GLN A 142 21.65 23.83 -6.23
N THR A 143 22.34 22.80 -5.76
CA THR A 143 22.75 21.65 -6.57
C THR A 143 22.18 20.36 -6.02
N CYS A 144 21.80 19.46 -6.91
CA CYS A 144 21.32 18.13 -6.57
C CYS A 144 22.48 17.14 -6.62
N ILE A 145 22.87 16.63 -5.46
CA ILE A 145 24.00 15.71 -5.30
C ILE A 145 23.45 14.30 -5.15
N GLN A 146 24.04 13.34 -5.87
CA GLN A 146 23.61 11.95 -5.84
C GLN A 146 23.82 11.32 -4.47
N CYS A 147 22.89 10.49 -4.04
CA CYS A 147 23.05 9.63 -2.87
C CYS A 147 24.15 8.60 -3.11
N ASN A 148 24.78 8.14 -2.01
CA ASN A 148 25.70 7.02 -2.07
C ASN A 148 24.93 5.75 -2.49
N ASN A 149 25.57 4.87 -3.27
CA ASN A 149 25.01 3.58 -3.69
C ASN A 149 24.55 2.68 -2.52
N ALA A 150 25.00 2.95 -1.29
CA ALA A 150 24.49 2.30 -0.09
C ALA A 150 23.02 2.67 0.25
N CYS A 151 22.53 3.81 -0.24
CA CYS A 151 21.17 4.30 -0.03
C CYS A 151 20.34 4.20 -1.33
N ALA A 152 19.02 3.99 -1.21
CA ALA A 152 18.11 4.22 -2.33
C ALA A 152 17.70 5.70 -2.42
N THR A 153 17.44 6.34 -1.28
CA THR A 153 17.21 7.79 -1.16
C THR A 153 17.94 8.36 0.05
N CYS A 154 18.23 9.66 0.04
CA CYS A 154 18.95 10.37 1.09
C CYS A 154 18.41 11.81 1.24
N LYS A 155 18.77 12.52 2.32
CA LYS A 155 18.19 13.86 2.60
C LYS A 155 19.19 14.99 2.89
N THR A 156 20.16 14.77 3.77
CA THR A 156 21.08 15.83 4.23
C THR A 156 22.52 15.63 3.76
N SER A 157 22.88 14.40 3.42
CA SER A 157 24.16 14.03 2.84
C SER A 157 23.97 12.78 1.99
N ALA A 158 24.95 12.47 1.14
CA ALA A 158 24.93 11.26 0.32
C ALA A 158 24.83 9.97 1.17
N SER A 159 25.26 10.00 2.43
CA SER A 159 25.29 8.85 3.34
C SER A 159 24.17 8.85 4.39
N THR A 160 23.33 9.89 4.45
CA THR A 160 22.18 9.95 5.36
C THR A 160 20.96 9.39 4.65
N CYS A 161 20.82 8.07 4.67
CA CYS A 161 19.77 7.37 3.95
C CYS A 161 18.38 7.65 4.56
N THR A 162 17.38 7.74 3.70
CA THR A 162 15.94 7.78 4.08
C THR A 162 15.19 6.54 3.60
N SER A 163 15.76 5.80 2.65
CA SER A 163 15.29 4.48 2.24
C SER A 163 16.46 3.65 1.73
N CYS A 164 16.26 2.33 1.72
CA CYS A 164 17.32 1.37 1.41
C CYS A 164 17.07 0.62 0.10
N PRO A 165 18.14 0.17 -0.58
CA PRO A 165 18.03 -0.78 -1.66
C PRO A 165 17.29 -2.06 -1.24
N GLU A 166 16.81 -2.82 -2.22
CA GLU A 166 16.10 -4.07 -1.94
C GLU A 166 16.93 -5.04 -1.09
N GLY A 167 16.27 -5.72 -0.15
CA GLY A 167 16.91 -6.65 0.77
C GLY A 167 17.53 -6.02 2.02
N LYS A 168 17.63 -4.69 2.08
CA LYS A 168 18.21 -3.96 3.24
C LYS A 168 17.15 -3.20 4.04
N TYR A 169 17.50 -2.89 5.28
CA TYR A 169 16.64 -2.24 6.26
C TYR A 169 17.24 -0.92 6.72
N LEU A 170 16.39 0.09 6.92
CA LEU A 170 16.82 1.38 7.43
C LEU A 170 16.97 1.34 8.96
N LYS A 171 18.16 1.64 9.48
CA LYS A 171 18.48 1.78 10.91
C LYS A 171 19.23 3.09 11.13
N ASN A 172 18.65 4.04 11.88
CA ASN A 172 19.29 5.32 12.22
C ASN A 172 19.91 6.06 11.01
N SER A 173 19.19 6.11 9.89
CA SER A 173 19.65 6.69 8.61
C SER A 173 20.76 5.92 7.89
N GLN A 174 21.03 4.67 8.25
CA GLN A 174 21.94 3.77 7.55
C GLN A 174 21.20 2.54 7.05
N CYS A 175 21.64 2.00 5.92
CA CYS A 175 21.09 0.77 5.36
C CYS A 175 21.90 -0.43 5.82
N VAL A 176 21.23 -1.34 6.52
CA VAL A 176 21.84 -2.50 7.17
C VAL A 176 21.17 -3.79 6.68
N GLU A 177 21.89 -4.90 6.83
CA GLU A 177 21.37 -6.24 6.53
C GLU A 177 20.43 -6.74 7.65
N THR A 178 19.65 -7.77 7.35
CA THR A 178 18.65 -8.35 8.29
C THR A 178 19.26 -8.72 9.65
N ASN A 179 20.47 -9.30 9.66
CA ASN A 179 21.16 -9.74 10.87
C ASN A 179 21.73 -8.59 11.73
N GLN A 180 21.58 -7.34 11.30
CA GLN A 180 21.99 -6.14 12.03
C GLN A 180 20.80 -5.43 12.71
N CYS A 181 19.56 -5.87 12.43
CA CYS A 181 18.38 -5.54 13.22
C CYS A 181 18.20 -6.62 14.31
N THR A 182 19.12 -6.69 15.27
CA THR A 182 19.09 -7.69 16.34
C THR A 182 19.10 -7.03 17.71
N SER A 183 18.82 -7.81 18.76
CA SER A 183 18.73 -7.35 20.16
C SER A 183 17.59 -6.38 20.38
N ASP A 184 17.87 -5.08 20.43
CA ASP A 184 16.93 -3.98 20.72
C ASP A 184 16.18 -3.49 19.46
N TYR A 185 16.40 -4.16 18.32
CA TYR A 185 15.68 -3.95 17.07
C TYR A 185 15.25 -5.29 16.46
N TYR A 186 14.24 -5.24 15.60
CA TYR A 186 13.89 -6.33 14.68
C TYR A 186 13.73 -5.80 13.24
N PRO A 187 13.93 -6.65 12.22
CA PRO A 187 13.73 -6.28 10.82
C PRO A 187 12.24 -6.41 10.45
N ASP A 188 11.57 -5.31 10.14
CA ASP A 188 10.19 -5.33 9.65
C ASP A 188 10.13 -5.38 8.12
N PRO A 189 9.71 -6.51 7.51
CA PRO A 189 9.67 -6.65 6.05
C PRO A 189 8.64 -5.77 5.37
N VAL A 190 7.64 -5.26 6.10
CA VAL A 190 6.58 -4.40 5.54
C VAL A 190 7.10 -2.97 5.35
N SER A 191 7.64 -2.35 6.40
CA SER A 191 8.19 -1.00 6.33
C SER A 191 9.63 -0.95 5.79
N ARG A 192 10.34 -2.09 5.74
CA ARG A 192 11.78 -2.19 5.44
C ARG A 192 12.66 -1.34 6.36
N LYS A 193 12.32 -1.33 7.65
CA LYS A 193 13.06 -0.62 8.69
C LYS A 193 13.48 -1.59 9.79
N CYS A 194 14.60 -1.30 10.45
CA CYS A 194 14.84 -1.88 11.77
C CYS A 194 13.98 -1.08 12.76
N ILE A 195 12.98 -1.72 13.34
CA ILE A 195 12.09 -1.09 14.31
C ILE A 195 12.63 -1.36 15.71
N PRO A 196 12.78 -0.33 16.57
CA PRO A 196 13.17 -0.54 17.97
C PRO A 196 12.12 -1.40 18.68
N CYS A 197 12.56 -2.39 19.45
CA CYS A 197 11.66 -3.29 20.17
C CYS A 197 10.69 -2.55 21.08
N GLY A 198 11.18 -1.52 21.78
CA GLY A 198 10.40 -0.69 22.70
C GLY A 198 9.64 0.47 22.05
N ALA A 199 9.60 0.57 20.72
CA ALA A 199 8.86 1.62 20.03
C ALA A 199 7.34 1.51 20.29
N ALA A 200 6.61 2.58 20.01
CA ALA A 200 5.16 2.58 20.17
C ALA A 200 4.49 1.59 19.20
N ALA A 201 3.33 1.04 19.58
CA ALA A 201 2.64 0.03 18.79
C ALA A 201 2.26 0.53 17.37
N ASN A 202 1.91 1.82 17.23
CA ASN A 202 1.61 2.45 15.94
C ASN A 202 2.84 2.62 15.04
N GLU A 203 4.05 2.50 15.60
CA GLU A 203 5.31 2.46 14.87
C GLU A 203 5.79 1.03 14.61
N GLY A 204 5.02 0.02 15.04
CA GLY A 204 5.34 -1.39 14.95
C GLY A 204 6.15 -1.95 16.12
N GLY A 205 6.41 -1.17 17.18
CA GLY A 205 7.10 -1.67 18.38
C GLY A 205 6.18 -2.36 19.39
N ILE A 206 6.78 -2.80 20.51
CA ILE A 206 6.11 -3.40 21.66
C ILE A 206 6.48 -2.58 22.89
N GLU A 207 5.50 -1.92 23.51
CA GLU A 207 5.75 -1.07 24.67
C GLU A 207 6.43 -1.84 25.82
N ALA A 208 7.46 -1.23 26.41
CA ALA A 208 8.31 -1.79 27.46
C ALA A 208 9.05 -3.10 27.09
N CYS A 209 9.19 -3.40 25.80
CA CYS A 209 10.04 -4.49 25.33
C CYS A 209 11.50 -4.03 25.15
N ALA A 210 12.44 -4.75 25.75
CA ALA A 210 13.87 -4.45 25.67
C ALA A 210 14.53 -5.16 24.48
N THR A 211 14.25 -6.45 24.30
CA THR A 211 14.74 -7.22 23.15
C THR A 211 13.62 -7.99 22.48
N CYS A 212 13.73 -8.17 21.17
CA CYS A 212 12.68 -8.77 20.37
C CYS A 212 13.23 -9.47 19.12
N GLU A 213 12.36 -10.25 18.50
CA GLU A 213 12.58 -10.90 17.21
C GLU A 213 11.34 -10.71 16.32
N TYR A 214 11.47 -10.98 15.02
CA TYR A 214 10.34 -11.02 14.11
C TYR A 214 9.84 -12.45 13.92
N ASP A 215 8.58 -12.70 14.29
CA ASP A 215 7.92 -13.97 14.00
C ASP A 215 7.31 -13.91 12.59
N SER A 216 8.01 -14.48 11.62
CA SER A 216 7.57 -14.54 10.22
C SER A 216 6.34 -15.43 10.01
N THR A 217 6.04 -16.35 10.93
CA THR A 217 4.85 -17.21 10.84
C THR A 217 3.58 -16.47 11.22
N LYS A 218 3.71 -15.48 12.12
CA LYS A 218 2.62 -14.62 12.57
C LYS A 218 2.60 -13.26 11.86
N GLY A 219 3.71 -12.89 11.23
CA GLY A 219 3.90 -11.57 10.62
C GLY A 219 3.94 -10.44 11.66
N LYS A 220 4.46 -10.71 12.86
CA LYS A 220 4.44 -9.79 14.01
C LYS A 220 5.76 -9.84 14.79
N PRO A 221 6.15 -8.74 15.46
CA PRO A 221 7.26 -8.79 16.40
C PRO A 221 6.89 -9.59 17.67
N LYS A 222 7.87 -10.29 18.21
CA LYS A 222 7.78 -11.07 19.44
C LYS A 222 8.81 -10.56 20.43
N CYS A 223 8.34 -10.18 21.61
CA CYS A 223 9.20 -9.72 22.70
C CYS A 223 9.90 -10.90 23.37
N LEU A 224 11.21 -10.77 23.59
CA LEU A 224 12.04 -11.78 24.25
C LEU A 224 12.37 -11.38 25.69
N THR A 225 12.51 -10.08 25.97
CA THR A 225 12.74 -9.54 27.32
C THR A 225 12.06 -8.19 27.47
N CYS A 226 11.62 -7.87 28.69
CA CYS A 226 11.02 -6.58 29.02
C CYS A 226 12.07 -5.65 29.66
N THR A 227 11.91 -4.34 29.46
CA THR A 227 12.80 -3.31 30.02
C THR A 227 12.68 -3.22 31.54
N ASP A 228 11.49 -3.54 32.07
CA ASP A 228 11.19 -3.56 33.49
C ASP A 228 11.30 -5.00 34.05
N GLY A 229 12.18 -5.20 35.03
CA GLY A 229 12.39 -6.50 35.67
C GLY A 229 11.19 -7.04 36.44
N THR A 230 10.17 -6.22 36.71
CA THR A 230 8.88 -6.65 37.29
C THR A 230 7.89 -7.17 36.24
N LYS A 231 8.24 -7.07 34.95
CA LYS A 231 7.43 -7.55 33.82
C LYS A 231 8.06 -8.76 33.14
N THR A 232 7.24 -9.49 32.40
CA THR A 232 7.63 -10.67 31.63
C THR A 232 6.95 -10.66 30.26
N PRO A 233 7.61 -11.16 29.19
CA PRO A 233 6.98 -11.24 27.88
C PRO A 233 5.78 -12.17 27.87
N ARG A 234 4.72 -11.73 27.20
CA ARG A 234 3.49 -12.48 26.97
C ARG A 234 3.14 -12.42 25.50
N THR A 235 3.11 -13.58 24.84
CA THR A 235 2.75 -13.70 23.42
C THR A 235 1.51 -14.57 23.28
N SER A 236 0.39 -13.96 22.86
CA SER A 236 -0.89 -14.63 22.60
C SER A 236 -0.81 -15.56 21.40
N LEU A 237 -1.82 -16.43 21.23
CA LEU A 237 -1.88 -17.43 20.16
C LEU A 237 -1.88 -16.81 18.74
N ASP A 238 -2.35 -15.58 18.63
CA ASP A 238 -2.36 -14.78 17.40
C ASP A 238 -0.99 -14.11 17.09
N GLY A 239 0.01 -14.34 17.93
CA GLY A 239 1.35 -13.75 17.83
C GLY A 239 1.48 -12.34 18.41
N THR A 240 0.42 -11.76 18.98
CA THR A 240 0.51 -10.45 19.63
C THR A 240 1.33 -10.56 20.90
N SER A 241 2.43 -9.81 20.95
CA SER A 241 3.38 -9.83 22.07
C SER A 241 3.29 -8.55 22.89
N THR A 242 3.36 -8.68 24.21
CA THR A 242 3.26 -7.60 25.20
C THR A 242 4.19 -7.87 26.38
N CYS A 243 4.49 -6.84 27.17
CA CYS A 243 5.17 -6.96 28.45
C CYS A 243 4.17 -6.75 29.59
N VAL A 244 3.91 -7.81 30.36
CA VAL A 244 2.90 -7.82 31.43
C VAL A 244 3.53 -7.98 32.80
N ALA A 245 2.85 -7.59 33.87
CA ALA A 245 3.34 -7.78 35.23
C ALA A 245 3.58 -9.27 35.55
N LYS A 246 4.59 -9.55 36.39
CA LYS A 246 4.91 -10.89 36.89
C LYS A 246 3.87 -11.40 37.91
N THR A 247 2.62 -11.51 37.51
CA THR A 247 1.50 -12.01 38.31
C THR A 247 0.68 -13.04 37.52
N LEU A 248 -0.11 -13.87 38.23
CA LEU A 248 -1.02 -14.83 37.59
C LEU A 248 -1.94 -14.13 36.57
N ASP A 249 -2.57 -13.02 36.98
CA ASP A 249 -3.46 -12.23 36.13
C ASP A 249 -2.73 -11.58 34.96
N GLY A 250 -1.46 -11.17 35.14
CA GLY A 250 -0.65 -10.58 34.09
C GLY A 250 -0.44 -11.53 32.91
N CYS A 251 -0.01 -12.76 33.18
CA CYS A 251 0.12 -13.77 32.12
C CYS A 251 -1.22 -14.24 31.60
N GLN A 252 -2.18 -14.54 32.50
CA GLN A 252 -3.47 -15.06 32.08
C GLN A 252 -4.19 -14.08 31.17
N GLY A 253 -4.18 -12.79 31.52
CA GLY A 253 -4.88 -11.75 30.78
C GLY A 253 -6.38 -12.03 30.67
N ILE A 254 -7.06 -11.23 29.86
CA ILE A 254 -8.50 -11.39 29.61
C ILE A 254 -8.82 -12.60 28.73
N ASP A 255 -7.91 -12.98 27.84
CA ASP A 255 -8.10 -14.08 26.89
C ASP A 255 -7.83 -15.46 27.49
N LYS A 256 -7.16 -15.52 28.64
CA LYS A 256 -6.82 -16.75 29.37
C LYS A 256 -5.99 -17.75 28.56
N GLU A 257 -5.25 -17.30 27.53
CA GLU A 257 -4.47 -18.15 26.63
C GLU A 257 -3.13 -18.61 27.21
N LEU A 258 -2.66 -17.93 28.26
CA LEU A 258 -1.39 -18.21 28.93
C LEU A 258 -1.60 -18.41 30.43
N PHE A 259 -0.57 -18.96 31.08
CA PHE A 259 -0.46 -19.01 32.53
C PHE A 259 0.97 -18.64 32.96
N MET A 260 1.13 -18.23 34.21
CA MET A 260 2.44 -17.93 34.80
C MET A 260 3.10 -19.21 35.32
N LYS A 261 4.36 -19.46 34.94
CA LYS A 261 5.19 -20.54 35.47
C LYS A 261 5.79 -20.20 36.84
N GLN A 262 6.37 -21.18 37.52
CA GLN A 262 7.02 -20.97 38.83
C GLN A 262 8.22 -20.01 38.73
N ASP A 263 8.90 -19.98 37.59
CA ASP A 263 10.00 -19.05 37.27
C ASP A 263 9.54 -17.63 36.91
N GLN A 264 8.25 -17.33 37.05
CA GLN A 264 7.63 -16.04 36.72
C GLN A 264 7.69 -15.67 35.22
N THR A 265 7.74 -16.66 34.32
CA THR A 265 7.56 -16.48 32.87
C THR A 265 6.19 -16.95 32.40
N CYS A 266 5.66 -16.32 31.34
CA CYS A 266 4.40 -16.77 30.75
C CYS A 266 4.62 -17.99 29.83
N ALA A 267 3.70 -18.95 29.87
CA ALA A 267 3.60 -20.04 28.92
C ALA A 267 2.18 -20.14 28.36
N LEU A 268 2.06 -20.57 27.10
CA LEU A 268 0.76 -20.94 26.52
C LEU A 268 0.13 -22.09 27.31
N CYS A 269 -1.19 -22.14 27.38
CA CYS A 269 -1.92 -23.22 28.06
C CYS A 269 -1.63 -24.63 27.51
N ALA A 270 -1.14 -24.72 26.27
CA ALA A 270 -0.69 -25.97 25.63
C ALA A 270 0.82 -26.22 25.72
N ALA A 271 1.56 -25.45 26.51
CA ALA A 271 2.99 -25.65 26.70
C ALA A 271 3.26 -26.97 27.41
N THR A 272 4.25 -27.71 26.92
CA THR A 272 4.85 -28.86 27.62
C THR A 272 5.73 -28.34 28.76
N GLY A 273 5.69 -28.98 29.93
CA GLY A 273 6.43 -28.56 31.11
C GLY A 273 6.74 -29.72 32.05
N SER A 274 6.58 -29.48 33.35
CA SER A 274 6.57 -30.53 34.38
C SER A 274 5.88 -30.03 35.63
N GLY A 275 5.23 -30.93 36.37
CA GLY A 275 4.55 -30.59 37.62
C GLY A 275 3.50 -29.48 37.46
N ASN A 276 3.64 -28.41 38.23
CA ASN A 276 2.71 -27.28 38.23
C ASN A 276 2.84 -26.35 37.01
N ASP A 277 3.88 -26.55 36.20
CA ASP A 277 4.12 -25.78 34.97
C ASP A 277 3.79 -26.58 33.70
N GLU A 278 3.25 -27.79 33.85
CA GLU A 278 2.73 -28.59 32.74
C GLU A 278 1.41 -28.00 32.25
N GLY A 279 1.31 -27.67 30.97
CA GLY A 279 0.04 -27.32 30.33
C GLY A 279 -0.83 -28.54 30.04
N THR A 280 -1.90 -28.33 29.28
CA THR A 280 -2.67 -29.41 28.68
C THR A 280 -2.49 -29.34 27.17
N ALA A 281 -1.96 -30.41 26.56
CA ALA A 281 -1.79 -30.47 25.11
C ALA A 281 -3.08 -30.07 24.40
N ASN A 282 -2.98 -29.25 23.35
CA ASN A 282 -4.12 -28.71 22.61
C ASN A 282 -5.12 -27.87 23.42
N CYS A 283 -4.77 -27.42 24.63
CA CYS A 283 -5.57 -26.45 25.36
C CYS A 283 -5.43 -25.05 24.73
N LYS A 284 -6.57 -24.37 24.56
CA LYS A 284 -6.63 -22.98 24.06
C LYS A 284 -6.58 -21.99 25.22
N THR A 285 -7.42 -22.19 26.24
CA THR A 285 -7.50 -21.31 27.40
C THR A 285 -7.46 -22.11 28.70
N CYS A 286 -6.83 -21.58 29.74
CA CYS A 286 -6.67 -22.26 31.02
C CYS A 286 -6.75 -21.28 32.20
N THR A 287 -6.91 -21.84 33.40
CA THR A 287 -6.89 -21.10 34.67
C THR A 287 -5.87 -21.73 35.58
N LYS A 288 -4.96 -20.93 36.14
CA LYS A 288 -3.97 -21.41 37.11
C LYS A 288 -4.20 -20.75 38.47
N THR A 289 -4.33 -21.58 39.49
CA THR A 289 -4.32 -21.15 40.90
C THR A 289 -2.93 -21.44 41.50
N SER A 290 -2.54 -20.67 42.52
CA SER A 290 -1.24 -20.86 43.18
C SER A 290 -1.05 -22.31 43.64
N GLY A 291 0.11 -22.90 43.32
CA GLY A 291 0.49 -24.25 43.74
C GLY A 291 -0.09 -25.42 42.95
N ASN A 292 -0.92 -25.18 41.92
CA ASN A 292 -1.54 -26.22 41.10
C ASN A 292 -1.13 -26.13 39.62
N LYS A 293 -1.26 -27.26 38.92
CA LYS A 293 -1.24 -27.31 37.45
C LYS A 293 -2.34 -26.40 36.85
N PRO A 294 -2.10 -25.68 35.74
CA PRO A 294 -3.16 -24.97 35.04
C PRO A 294 -4.27 -25.92 34.59
N ALA A 295 -5.52 -25.61 34.97
CA ALA A 295 -6.70 -26.34 34.53
C ALA A 295 -7.15 -25.83 33.16
N CYS A 296 -7.30 -26.72 32.19
CA CYS A 296 -7.80 -26.34 30.87
C CYS A 296 -9.29 -25.99 30.93
N ASN A 297 -9.66 -24.82 30.38
CA ASN A 297 -11.05 -24.37 30.30
C ASN A 297 -11.65 -24.71 28.93
N THR A 298 -10.89 -24.50 27.84
CA THR A 298 -11.33 -24.75 26.47
C THR A 298 -10.17 -25.28 25.62
N CYS A 299 -10.48 -26.18 24.70
CA CYS A 299 -9.51 -26.77 23.78
C CYS A 299 -9.40 -25.97 22.48
N LYS A 300 -8.30 -26.17 21.75
CA LYS A 300 -8.09 -25.63 20.41
C LYS A 300 -9.09 -26.24 19.43
N GLU A 301 -9.30 -25.58 18.30
CA GLU A 301 -10.18 -26.08 17.24
C GLU A 301 -9.83 -27.51 16.83
N GLY A 302 -10.86 -28.33 16.66
CA GLY A 302 -10.75 -29.77 16.38
C GLY A 302 -10.63 -30.65 17.61
N TYR A 303 -10.71 -30.09 18.83
CA TYR A 303 -10.62 -30.83 20.09
C TYR A 303 -11.78 -30.50 21.02
N TYR A 304 -12.18 -31.48 21.85
CA TYR A 304 -13.15 -31.32 22.93
C TYR A 304 -12.50 -31.62 24.28
N LEU A 305 -13.09 -31.08 25.35
CA LEU A 305 -12.58 -31.25 26.71
C LEU A 305 -13.26 -32.45 27.36
N ASP A 306 -12.51 -33.53 27.60
CA ASP A 306 -13.06 -34.72 28.22
C ASP A 306 -13.30 -34.55 29.74
N SER A 307 -13.93 -35.55 30.35
CA SER A 307 -14.19 -35.58 31.80
C SER A 307 -12.92 -35.50 32.65
N SER A 308 -11.78 -35.91 32.08
CA SER A 308 -10.45 -35.87 32.71
C SER A 308 -9.74 -34.51 32.54
N LYS A 309 -10.41 -33.52 31.94
CA LYS A 309 -9.86 -32.19 31.61
C LYS A 309 -8.69 -32.24 30.62
N ALA A 310 -8.64 -33.27 29.79
CA ALA A 310 -7.71 -33.39 28.66
C ALA A 310 -8.42 -33.06 27.34
N CYS A 311 -7.67 -32.54 26.37
CA CYS A 311 -8.20 -32.20 25.06
C CYS A 311 -8.05 -33.37 24.09
N GLN A 312 -9.16 -33.99 23.72
CA GLN A 312 -9.21 -35.12 22.78
C GLN A 312 -9.66 -34.66 21.41
N ALA A 313 -9.16 -35.30 20.36
CA ALA A 313 -9.49 -34.92 18.99
C ALA A 313 -10.95 -35.30 18.65
N CYS A 314 -11.64 -34.41 17.94
CA CYS A 314 -12.93 -34.73 17.33
C CYS A 314 -12.74 -35.81 16.25
N THR A 315 -13.60 -36.83 16.27
CA THR A 315 -13.58 -37.91 15.27
C THR A 315 -14.48 -37.61 14.07
N GLY A 316 -15.44 -36.70 14.24
CA GLY A 316 -16.29 -36.21 13.15
C GLY A 316 -15.51 -35.43 12.09
N LYS A 317 -15.83 -35.68 10.82
CA LYS A 317 -15.15 -35.05 9.69
C LYS A 317 -15.49 -33.56 9.62
N ASN A 318 -14.47 -32.73 9.42
CA ASN A 318 -14.60 -31.26 9.30
C ASN A 318 -15.19 -30.54 10.53
N CYS A 319 -15.25 -31.18 11.71
CA CYS A 319 -15.65 -30.50 12.94
C CYS A 319 -14.63 -29.43 13.34
N ALA A 320 -15.09 -28.23 13.67
CA ALA A 320 -14.33 -27.23 14.43
C ALA A 320 -14.45 -27.48 15.93
N THR A 321 -15.64 -27.87 16.39
CA THR A 321 -15.89 -28.39 17.74
C THR A 321 -16.85 -29.58 17.65
N CYS A 322 -16.81 -30.48 18.63
CA CYS A 322 -17.67 -31.67 18.69
C CYS A 322 -18.33 -31.79 20.07
N ASN A 323 -19.34 -32.67 20.16
CA ASN A 323 -20.03 -32.94 21.41
C ASN A 323 -19.18 -33.79 22.35
N ASP A 324 -19.12 -33.44 23.64
CA ASP A 324 -18.32 -34.16 24.64
C ASP A 324 -18.80 -35.61 24.86
N SER A 325 -20.09 -35.89 24.66
CA SER A 325 -20.69 -37.22 24.78
C SER A 325 -20.54 -38.08 23.52
N ASP A 326 -20.37 -37.44 22.36
CA ASP A 326 -20.19 -38.12 21.07
C ASP A 326 -19.26 -37.30 20.16
N PRO A 327 -17.95 -37.58 20.17
CA PRO A 327 -16.96 -36.81 19.40
C PRO A 327 -17.08 -36.99 17.88
N SER A 328 -17.94 -37.90 17.42
CA SER A 328 -18.26 -38.05 15.99
C SER A 328 -19.24 -36.99 15.50
N LYS A 329 -20.00 -36.36 16.41
CA LYS A 329 -20.98 -35.33 16.11
C LYS A 329 -20.40 -33.94 16.32
N CYS A 330 -20.32 -33.16 15.24
CA CYS A 330 -19.84 -31.79 15.31
C CYS A 330 -20.87 -30.89 16.00
N ALA A 331 -20.39 -30.04 16.91
CA ALA A 331 -21.17 -28.92 17.45
C ALA A 331 -20.98 -27.66 16.59
N SER A 332 -19.82 -27.53 15.94
CA SER A 332 -19.56 -26.49 14.93
C SER A 332 -18.61 -27.01 13.87
N CYS A 333 -18.59 -26.34 12.70
CA CYS A 333 -17.85 -26.76 11.53
C CYS A 333 -16.65 -25.86 11.24
N LYS A 334 -15.61 -26.44 10.64
CA LYS A 334 -14.45 -25.68 10.17
C LYS A 334 -14.87 -24.64 9.12
N PRO A 335 -14.10 -23.53 8.96
CA PRO A 335 -14.36 -22.54 7.92
C PRO A 335 -14.53 -23.20 6.53
N GLY A 336 -15.57 -22.80 5.80
CA GLY A 336 -15.94 -23.40 4.52
C GLY A 336 -16.90 -24.59 4.62
N PHE A 337 -17.38 -24.91 5.83
CA PHE A 337 -18.38 -25.94 6.07
C PHE A 337 -19.51 -25.38 6.95
N PHE A 338 -20.73 -25.89 6.76
CA PHE A 338 -21.88 -25.61 7.61
C PHE A 338 -22.39 -26.90 8.27
N LEU A 339 -23.04 -26.76 9.42
CA LEU A 339 -23.66 -27.86 10.13
C LEU A 339 -25.01 -28.18 9.45
N LYS A 340 -25.17 -29.39 8.91
CA LYS A 340 -26.40 -29.80 8.21
C LYS A 340 -27.62 -29.78 9.13
N ASP A 341 -27.48 -30.45 10.27
CA ASP A 341 -28.47 -30.52 11.34
C ASP A 341 -27.76 -30.82 12.67
N ALA A 342 -28.31 -30.31 13.78
CA ALA A 342 -27.73 -30.48 15.11
C ALA A 342 -27.84 -31.93 15.63
N SER A 343 -28.83 -32.70 15.15
CA SER A 343 -29.07 -34.08 15.60
C SER A 343 -28.05 -35.06 14.99
N THR A 344 -27.66 -34.81 13.74
CA THR A 344 -26.64 -35.60 13.02
C THR A 344 -25.23 -35.12 13.31
N GLY A 345 -25.04 -33.82 13.54
CA GLY A 345 -23.72 -33.25 13.79
C GLY A 345 -22.80 -33.27 12.56
N GLU A 346 -23.36 -33.36 11.35
CA GLU A 346 -22.58 -33.52 10.11
C GLU A 346 -22.18 -32.16 9.51
N CYS A 347 -20.89 -31.98 9.22
CA CYS A 347 -20.35 -30.77 8.61
C CYS A 347 -20.13 -30.91 7.10
N ILE A 348 -20.86 -30.10 6.34
CA ILE A 348 -20.98 -30.19 4.89
C ILE A 348 -20.32 -28.97 4.24
N ALA A 349 -19.63 -29.17 3.12
CA ALA A 349 -18.95 -28.08 2.42
C ALA A 349 -19.96 -27.03 1.93
N CYS A 350 -19.64 -25.74 2.09
CA CYS A 350 -20.51 -24.65 1.67
C CYS A 350 -20.91 -24.71 0.20
N ASP A 351 -20.08 -25.29 -0.67
CA ASP A 351 -20.36 -25.42 -2.10
C ASP A 351 -20.97 -26.77 -2.53
N SER A 352 -21.33 -27.63 -1.58
CA SER A 352 -21.96 -28.91 -1.90
C SER A 352 -23.43 -28.73 -2.25
N THR A 353 -23.74 -28.55 -3.53
CA THR A 353 -25.13 -28.45 -4.01
C THR A 353 -26.00 -29.68 -3.75
N PRO A 354 -25.49 -30.93 -3.77
CA PRO A 354 -26.31 -32.11 -3.42
C PRO A 354 -26.80 -32.11 -1.97
N ASP A 355 -26.08 -31.39 -1.10
CA ASP A 355 -26.29 -31.41 0.35
C ASP A 355 -26.89 -30.09 0.88
N GLY A 356 -27.45 -29.25 -0.01
CA GLY A 356 -28.08 -27.98 0.37
C GLY A 356 -27.13 -26.79 0.48
N GLY A 357 -25.86 -26.94 0.08
CA GLY A 357 -24.92 -25.83 -0.13
C GLY A 357 -25.13 -25.12 -1.48
N ARG A 358 -24.29 -24.11 -1.77
CA ARG A 358 -24.40 -23.28 -2.97
C ARG A 358 -23.09 -23.25 -3.76
N GLU A 359 -23.15 -23.61 -5.04
CA GLU A 359 -21.99 -23.61 -5.93
C GLU A 359 -21.21 -22.29 -5.83
N GLY A 360 -19.88 -22.38 -5.74
CA GLY A 360 -19.01 -21.22 -5.66
C GLY A 360 -18.95 -20.55 -4.28
N CYS A 361 -19.68 -21.04 -3.29
CA CYS A 361 -19.63 -20.51 -1.94
C CYS A 361 -18.34 -20.94 -1.21
N SER A 362 -17.62 -19.99 -0.62
CA SER A 362 -16.41 -20.24 0.18
C SER A 362 -16.64 -20.12 1.68
N ALA A 363 -17.64 -19.35 2.09
CA ALA A 363 -18.00 -19.12 3.48
C ALA A 363 -19.52 -19.07 3.59
N CYS A 364 -20.07 -19.77 4.57
CA CYS A 364 -21.50 -19.90 4.74
C CYS A 364 -21.89 -19.95 6.22
N SER A 365 -23.17 -19.74 6.51
CA SER A 365 -23.79 -19.83 7.82
C SER A 365 -25.08 -20.64 7.72
N ASN A 366 -25.44 -21.37 8.77
CA ASN A 366 -26.68 -22.15 8.83
C ASN A 366 -27.41 -22.02 10.17
N THR A 367 -27.49 -20.81 10.71
CA THR A 367 -28.14 -20.56 12.02
C THR A 367 -29.67 -20.62 12.00
N ASN A 368 -30.30 -20.57 10.81
CA ASN A 368 -31.74 -20.72 10.61
C ASN A 368 -32.07 -21.27 9.21
N ALA A 369 -31.32 -20.81 8.21
CA ALA A 369 -31.31 -21.31 6.84
C ALA A 369 -29.90 -21.15 6.29
N PHE A 370 -29.53 -21.96 5.29
CA PHE A 370 -28.24 -21.86 4.63
C PHE A 370 -28.10 -20.49 3.96
N LYS A 371 -27.05 -19.76 4.31
CA LYS A 371 -26.65 -18.49 3.70
C LYS A 371 -25.21 -18.57 3.25
N CYS A 372 -24.92 -18.08 2.05
CA CYS A 372 -23.56 -17.93 1.59
C CYS A 372 -23.06 -16.51 1.88
N THR A 373 -22.05 -16.38 2.74
CA THR A 373 -21.50 -15.08 3.19
C THR A 373 -20.25 -14.67 2.41
N GLY A 374 -19.68 -15.58 1.62
CA GLY A 374 -18.53 -15.29 0.76
C GLY A 374 -18.40 -16.27 -0.41
N CYS A 375 -17.89 -15.76 -1.53
CA CYS A 375 -17.64 -16.54 -2.74
C CYS A 375 -16.17 -16.90 -2.89
N LYS A 376 -15.93 -18.08 -3.50
CA LYS A 376 -14.60 -18.55 -3.91
C LYS A 376 -13.94 -17.58 -4.90
N PRO A 377 -12.60 -17.62 -5.02
CA PRO A 377 -11.91 -16.92 -6.10
C PRO A 377 -12.55 -17.24 -7.46
N ASN A 378 -12.63 -16.25 -8.34
CA ASN A 378 -13.28 -16.31 -9.67
C ASN A 378 -14.81 -16.36 -9.68
N TYR A 379 -15.47 -16.13 -8.55
CA TYR A 379 -16.92 -15.92 -8.47
C TYR A 379 -17.24 -14.46 -8.09
N ARG A 380 -18.30 -13.90 -8.68
CA ARG A 380 -18.86 -12.60 -8.32
C ARG A 380 -19.99 -12.82 -7.32
N ARG A 381 -20.00 -12.01 -6.25
CA ARG A 381 -21.10 -11.94 -5.29
C ARG A 381 -22.27 -11.20 -5.94
N GLN A 382 -23.45 -11.81 -5.90
CA GLN A 382 -24.74 -11.18 -6.20
C GLN A 382 -25.63 -11.35 -4.98
N GLN A 383 -26.38 -10.32 -4.57
CA GLN A 383 -27.30 -10.45 -3.44
C GLN A 383 -28.35 -11.51 -3.74
N ASN A 384 -28.63 -12.37 -2.77
CA ASN A 384 -29.67 -13.38 -2.85
C ASN A 384 -30.92 -12.87 -2.09
N GLY A 385 -31.90 -12.37 -2.84
CA GLY A 385 -33.12 -11.78 -2.28
C GLY A 385 -32.86 -10.47 -1.51
N ASP A 386 -33.67 -10.22 -0.48
CA ASP A 386 -33.64 -8.98 0.31
C ASP A 386 -32.64 -9.01 1.49
N ALA A 387 -31.99 -10.15 1.73
CA ALA A 387 -31.01 -10.31 2.80
C ALA A 387 -29.65 -9.71 2.41
N SER A 388 -29.11 -8.82 3.24
CA SER A 388 -27.83 -8.16 2.99
C SER A 388 -26.61 -9.05 3.19
N ASP A 389 -26.79 -10.24 3.78
CA ASP A 389 -25.73 -11.17 4.21
C ASP A 389 -25.76 -12.54 3.51
N ASP A 390 -26.58 -12.70 2.46
CA ASP A 390 -26.65 -13.91 1.64
C ASP A 390 -26.36 -13.61 0.16
N TYR A 391 -25.41 -14.34 -0.42
CA TYR A 391 -24.91 -14.12 -1.77
C TYR A 391 -25.11 -15.34 -2.67
N THR A 392 -25.59 -15.10 -3.88
CA THR A 392 -25.40 -16.04 -4.99
C THR A 392 -24.04 -15.79 -5.62
N CYS A 393 -23.24 -16.86 -5.71
CA CYS A 393 -21.91 -16.81 -6.31
C CYS A 393 -22.01 -17.21 -7.77
N THR A 394 -21.89 -16.24 -8.67
CA THR A 394 -21.94 -16.48 -10.12
C THR A 394 -20.53 -16.49 -10.67
N ARG A 395 -20.18 -17.51 -11.47
CA ARG A 395 -18.84 -17.61 -12.08
C ARG A 395 -18.54 -16.34 -12.85
N ALA A 396 -17.48 -15.66 -12.44
CA ALA A 396 -17.01 -14.42 -13.06
C ALA A 396 -16.17 -14.71 -14.31
N CYS A 397 -15.57 -15.91 -14.38
CA CYS A 397 -14.72 -16.37 -15.48
C CYS A 397 -14.85 -17.89 -15.68
N GLY A 398 -14.91 -18.33 -16.95
CA GLY A 398 -14.58 -19.70 -17.33
C GLY A 398 -15.34 -20.25 -18.53
N ASP A 399 -14.74 -20.12 -19.72
CA ASP A 399 -14.56 -21.29 -20.58
C ASP A 399 -13.45 -22.19 -19.98
N SER A 400 -13.26 -23.39 -20.52
CA SER A 400 -12.40 -24.47 -20.00
C SER A 400 -10.89 -24.16 -19.91
N LYS A 401 -10.48 -22.89 -20.11
CA LYS A 401 -9.08 -22.44 -20.09
C LYS A 401 -8.79 -21.28 -19.12
N GLY A 402 -9.76 -20.83 -18.33
CA GLY A 402 -9.50 -19.92 -17.19
C GLY A 402 -9.02 -18.51 -17.55
N HIS A 403 -9.42 -17.95 -18.70
CA HIS A 403 -9.16 -16.53 -19.01
C HIS A 403 -10.26 -15.63 -18.45
N CYS A 404 -9.88 -14.52 -17.80
CA CYS A 404 -10.80 -13.42 -17.49
C CYS A 404 -10.61 -12.29 -18.52
N PRO A 405 -11.68 -11.69 -19.08
CA PRO A 405 -11.55 -10.44 -19.81
C PRO A 405 -11.07 -9.34 -18.84
N PRO A 406 -10.22 -8.41 -19.29
CA PRO A 406 -9.74 -7.32 -18.44
C PRO A 406 -10.92 -6.47 -17.94
N PRO A 407 -10.86 -5.92 -16.72
CA PRO A 407 -11.82 -4.91 -16.30
C PRO A 407 -11.83 -3.74 -17.30
N PRO A 408 -12.94 -2.99 -17.46
CA PRO A 408 -12.94 -1.77 -18.24
C PRO A 408 -11.79 -0.90 -17.76
N SER A 409 -10.87 -0.61 -18.67
CA SER A 409 -9.59 0.02 -18.40
C SER A 409 -9.79 1.37 -17.70
N ARG A 410 -9.66 1.41 -16.38
CA ARG A 410 -9.26 2.65 -15.70
C ARG A 410 -7.84 2.95 -16.18
N ARG A 411 -7.71 4.08 -16.86
CA ARG A 411 -6.46 4.61 -17.43
C ARG A 411 -5.32 4.42 -16.43
N ARG A 412 -4.31 3.66 -16.84
CA ARG A 412 -3.04 3.55 -16.12
C ARG A 412 -2.38 4.92 -16.09
N GLN A 413 -1.96 5.35 -14.90
CA GLN A 413 -0.98 6.41 -14.71
C GLN A 413 0.31 5.99 -15.45
N SER A 414 0.69 6.79 -16.45
CA SER A 414 1.95 6.64 -17.15
C SER A 414 3.00 7.44 -16.40
N SER A 415 4.08 6.79 -15.96
CA SER A 415 5.32 7.47 -15.61
C SER A 415 5.86 8.18 -16.86
N LEU A 416 6.12 9.47 -16.75
CA LEU A 416 6.56 10.31 -17.86
C LEU A 416 7.99 9.94 -18.27
N HIS A 417 8.17 9.45 -19.49
CA HIS A 417 9.43 9.50 -20.21
C HIS A 417 9.19 10.42 -21.42
N ILE A 418 9.62 11.69 -21.30
CA ILE A 418 9.59 12.63 -22.43
C ILE A 418 10.72 12.24 -23.38
N THR A 419 10.43 11.45 -24.39
CA THR A 419 11.41 11.14 -25.44
C THR A 419 11.55 12.36 -26.36
N THR A 420 12.63 13.13 -26.20
CA THR A 420 12.88 14.33 -27.01
C THR A 420 13.67 14.08 -28.28
N ASN A 421 14.17 12.86 -28.53
CA ASN A 421 14.91 12.51 -29.74
C ASN A 421 14.79 11.03 -30.11
N CYS A 422 14.25 10.72 -31.30
CA CYS A 422 14.24 9.35 -31.85
C CYS A 422 15.54 9.09 -32.66
N LYS A 423 16.53 8.40 -32.10
CA LYS A 423 17.70 7.86 -32.83
C LYS A 423 17.84 6.33 -32.65
N PRO A 424 18.39 5.59 -33.64
CA PRO A 424 18.47 4.14 -33.60
C PRO A 424 19.60 3.63 -32.68
N SER A 425 19.35 2.58 -31.89
CA SER A 425 20.40 1.81 -31.21
C SER A 425 20.85 0.63 -32.08
N ARG A 426 22.18 0.44 -32.24
CA ARG A 426 22.77 -0.68 -33.00
C ARG A 426 23.07 -1.88 -32.09
N ARG A 427 22.38 -2.99 -32.39
CA ARG A 427 22.74 -4.44 -32.31
C ARG A 427 23.19 -5.12 -30.99
N ARG A 428 22.27 -5.94 -30.47
CA ARG A 428 22.33 -7.38 -30.09
C ARG A 428 23.54 -7.94 -29.29
N ARG A 429 23.31 -8.20 -27.99
CA ARG A 429 23.25 -9.51 -27.29
C ARG A 429 23.70 -9.37 -25.81
N SER A 430 22.80 -8.92 -24.96
CA SER A 430 22.57 -9.44 -23.60
C SER A 430 21.47 -8.56 -23.00
N TRP A 431 20.57 -9.15 -22.23
CA TRP A 431 19.61 -8.39 -21.44
C TRP A 431 20.38 -7.70 -20.31
N THR A 432 20.57 -6.38 -20.42
CA THR A 432 20.67 -5.42 -19.29
C THR A 432 20.77 -3.99 -19.85
N GLY A 433 19.93 -3.08 -19.34
CA GLY A 433 20.22 -1.64 -19.37
C GLY A 433 19.33 -0.72 -20.22
N CYS A 434 18.03 -0.64 -19.92
CA CYS A 434 17.40 0.68 -19.82
C CYS A 434 17.75 1.18 -18.41
N TRP A 435 18.40 2.34 -18.27
CA TRP A 435 18.52 3.00 -16.98
C TRP A 435 17.15 3.56 -16.59
N GLY A 436 16.31 2.68 -16.05
CA GLY A 436 15.11 3.05 -15.32
C GLY A 436 15.47 3.07 -13.84
N THR A 437 15.46 4.24 -13.23
CA THR A 437 15.41 4.34 -11.78
C THR A 437 14.05 3.79 -11.29
N ARG A 438 14.17 2.97 -10.26
CA ARG A 438 13.17 2.10 -9.64
C ARG A 438 11.96 2.90 -9.15
N ALA A 439 10.76 2.44 -9.51
CA ALA A 439 9.49 3.02 -9.12
C ALA A 439 9.25 3.01 -7.59
N LEU A 440 8.83 4.16 -7.04
CA LEU A 440 8.16 4.25 -5.74
C LEU A 440 6.78 4.88 -5.94
N ARG A 441 5.76 4.21 -5.40
CA ARG A 441 4.38 4.67 -5.35
C ARG A 441 4.18 5.50 -4.07
N HIS A 442 3.60 6.68 -4.20
CA HIS A 442 2.79 7.27 -3.14
C HIS A 442 1.58 7.96 -3.76
N ALA A 443 0.39 7.43 -3.46
CA ALA A 443 -0.88 8.12 -3.63
C ALA A 443 -1.23 8.77 -2.27
N PRO A 444 -1.74 10.01 -2.23
CA PRO A 444 -2.57 10.45 -1.13
C PRO A 444 -4.04 10.08 -1.43
N ASP A 445 -4.67 9.42 -0.47
CA ASP A 445 -6.10 9.09 -0.46
C ASP A 445 -6.96 10.35 -0.64
N ARG A 446 -7.88 10.31 -1.62
CA ARG A 446 -9.01 11.23 -1.74
C ARG A 446 -10.22 10.55 -1.11
N ALA A 447 -10.61 11.01 0.08
CA ALA A 447 -11.85 10.62 0.73
C ALA A 447 -13.05 11.05 -0.14
N VAL A 448 -13.90 10.08 -0.47
CA VAL A 448 -15.22 10.27 -1.07
C VAL A 448 -16.21 10.35 0.10
N LEU A 449 -16.91 11.48 0.25
CA LEU A 449 -18.14 11.57 1.02
C LEU A 449 -19.27 11.90 0.04
N ASP A 450 -20.09 10.89 -0.23
CA ASP A 450 -21.39 10.99 -0.88
C ASP A 450 -22.46 10.82 0.20
N GLY A 451 -23.44 11.73 0.25
CA GLY A 451 -24.50 11.70 1.27
C GLY A 451 -25.55 12.79 1.09
N ARG A 452 -26.56 12.47 0.28
CA ARG A 452 -27.79 13.22 -0.08
C ARG A 452 -28.56 13.89 1.10
N GLY A 453 -29.22 15.02 0.82
CA GLY A 453 -30.16 15.76 1.72
C GLY A 453 -31.53 15.06 1.92
N PRO A 454 -32.70 15.73 2.09
CA PRO A 454 -33.03 17.15 2.36
C PRO A 454 -33.97 17.33 3.59
N LEU A 455 -34.30 18.57 4.01
CA LEU A 455 -35.65 19.06 4.40
C LEU A 455 -35.67 20.31 5.31
N LEU A 456 -36.70 21.11 5.03
CA LEU A 456 -37.52 21.96 5.92
C LEU A 456 -37.09 23.40 6.27
N ALA A 457 -38.03 24.29 5.92
CA ALA A 457 -38.11 25.71 6.14
C ALA A 457 -38.61 26.07 7.55
N GLN A 458 -38.27 27.26 8.04
CA GLN A 458 -39.09 28.25 8.78
C GLN A 458 -38.14 29.29 9.41
N MET A 459 -38.20 30.57 9.00
CA MET A 459 -39.01 31.68 9.54
C MET A 459 -38.49 32.32 10.85
N GLN A 460 -38.19 33.62 10.70
CA GLN A 460 -38.46 34.77 11.57
C GLN A 460 -37.54 35.19 12.75
N ALA A 461 -37.32 36.53 12.72
CA ALA A 461 -37.08 37.49 13.80
C ALA A 461 -35.79 37.32 14.63
N GLY A 462 -35.00 38.34 14.94
CA GLY A 462 -35.22 39.78 15.08
C GLY A 462 -34.39 40.22 16.30
N GLY A 463 -33.83 41.43 16.29
CA GLY A 463 -33.29 42.04 17.52
C GLY A 463 -31.85 42.55 17.44
N ARG A 464 -31.73 43.82 17.03
CA ARG A 464 -30.68 44.74 17.49
C ARG A 464 -30.93 45.05 18.97
N LEU A 465 -29.87 45.12 19.78
CA LEU A 465 -29.67 46.15 20.83
C LEU A 465 -28.25 46.02 21.43
N THR A 466 -27.49 47.11 21.36
CA THR A 466 -26.18 47.41 21.98
C THR A 466 -26.35 47.78 23.47
N PRO A 467 -25.33 48.32 24.18
CA PRO A 467 -24.13 47.68 24.73
C PRO A 467 -24.02 47.91 26.26
N TRP A 468 -23.16 47.18 27.00
CA TRP A 468 -22.76 47.59 28.35
C TRP A 468 -21.24 47.50 28.52
N ARG A 469 -20.64 48.66 28.86
CA ARG A 469 -19.25 48.83 29.34
C ARG A 469 -19.22 48.64 30.86
N GLY A 470 -18.12 48.08 31.37
CA GLY A 470 -17.66 48.16 32.76
C GLY A 470 -16.32 47.41 32.85
N LEU A 471 -15.18 48.06 32.62
CA LEU A 471 -14.30 48.73 33.59
C LEU A 471 -13.64 47.81 34.65
N ALA A 472 -12.31 47.81 34.55
CA ALA A 472 -11.29 47.79 35.61
C ALA A 472 -10.81 46.45 36.20
N GLY A 473 -9.47 46.29 36.20
CA GLY A 473 -8.79 45.56 37.25
C GLY A 473 -7.40 44.99 36.94
N LYS A 474 -6.38 45.88 36.94
CA LYS A 474 -4.92 45.66 37.10
C LYS A 474 -4.11 44.98 36.01
#